data_AF-A0A9X3Z3L5-F1
#
_entry.id   AF-A0A9X3Z3L5-F1
#
_cell.length_a   1.000
_cell.length_b   1.000
_cell.length_c   1.000
_cell.angle_alpha   90.00
_cell.angle_beta   90.00
_cell.angle_gamma   90.00
#
_symmetry.space_group_name_H-M   'P 1'
#
loop_
_entity.id
_entity.type
_entity.pdbx_description
1 polymer ?
#
loop_
_entity_poly.entity_id
_entity_poly.type
_entity_poly.pdbx_seq_one_letter_code
_entity_poly.pdbx_strand_id
1 'polypeptide(L)'
;MEWLELASTYAPAAPDQLSAYDSFRLWADHNRTWIIFVQLIIVYYLGFATRWRMPILKTLLLYVLLFMGALIFAILDVQLPVKSALLVAIAILVIVKVRIKPGERESK
;
A
#
# COMPACT_ATOMS: atom_id res chain seq x y z
N MET A 1 -6.24 27.45 -1.87
CA MET A 1 -7.24 26.57 -2.51
C MET A 1 -8.01 25.88 -1.40
N GLU A 2 -9.07 26.51 -0.90
CA GLU A 2 -9.93 26.01 0.20
C GLU A 2 -10.37 24.54 0.02
N TRP A 3 -10.62 24.14 -1.22
CA TRP A 3 -11.10 22.79 -1.54
C TRP A 3 -10.06 21.69 -1.30
N LEU A 4 -8.76 22.00 -1.42
CA LEU A 4 -7.68 21.05 -1.12
C LEU A 4 -7.52 20.85 0.40
N GLU A 5 -7.71 21.91 1.18
CA GLU A 5 -7.69 21.85 2.66
C GLU A 5 -8.90 21.12 3.23
N LEU A 6 -10.09 21.31 2.64
CA LEU A 6 -11.30 20.56 3.00
C LEU A 6 -11.19 19.06 2.66
N ALA A 7 -10.51 18.71 1.56
CA ALA A 7 -10.26 17.32 1.21
C ALA A 7 -9.17 16.67 2.09
N SER A 8 -8.19 17.46 2.56
CA SER A 8 -7.12 16.97 3.44
C SER A 8 -7.53 16.91 4.91
N THR A 9 -8.48 17.75 5.35
CA THR A 9 -8.79 17.95 6.77
C THR A 9 -10.25 17.57 7.04
N TYR A 10 -10.49 16.27 7.26
CA TYR A 10 -11.80 15.77 7.70
C TYR A 10 -11.94 15.99 9.21
N ALA A 11 -12.76 16.96 9.61
CA ALA A 11 -13.22 17.12 10.98
C ALA A 11 -14.63 16.49 11.08
N PRO A 12 -14.82 15.39 11.84
CA PRO A 12 -16.14 14.79 12.00
C PRO A 12 -17.09 15.79 12.65
N ALA A 13 -18.30 15.93 12.11
CA ALA A 13 -19.31 16.87 12.63
C ALA A 13 -19.79 16.53 14.06
N ALA A 14 -19.61 15.27 14.49
CA ALA A 14 -19.93 14.76 15.82
C ALA A 14 -18.85 13.75 16.26
N PRO A 15 -17.84 14.15 17.07
CA PRO A 15 -16.75 13.26 17.48
C PRO A 15 -17.18 12.14 18.45
N ASP A 16 -18.39 12.21 19.00
CA ASP A 16 -19.02 11.29 19.94
C ASP A 16 -19.85 10.18 19.26
N GLN A 17 -20.17 10.33 17.97
CA GLN A 17 -20.86 9.32 17.16
C GLN A 17 -20.09 9.05 15.86
N LEU A 18 -18.94 8.38 15.98
CA LEU A 18 -18.15 7.99 14.82
C LEU A 18 -18.90 6.95 13.99
N SER A 19 -19.11 7.25 12.71
CA SER A 19 -19.56 6.24 11.75
C SER A 19 -18.55 5.10 11.67
N ALA A 20 -19.00 3.91 11.26
CA ALA A 20 -18.11 2.77 11.02
C ALA A 20 -16.97 3.12 10.05
N TYR A 21 -17.25 3.98 9.07
CA TYR A 21 -16.25 4.47 8.12
C TYR A 21 -15.19 5.36 8.79
N ASP A 22 -15.61 6.30 9.64
CA ASP A 22 -14.70 7.24 10.31
C ASP A 22 -13.79 6.49 11.29
N SER A 23 -14.37 5.53 12.01
CA SER A 23 -13.62 4.65 12.92
C SER A 23 -12.55 3.85 12.18
N PHE A 24 -12.90 3.26 11.03
CA PHE A 24 -11.96 2.51 10.20
C PHE A 24 -10.85 3.39 9.61
N ARG A 25 -11.22 4.58 9.11
CA ARG A 25 -10.27 5.53 8.52
C ARG A 25 -9.26 6.02 9.55
N LEU A 26 -9.70 6.41 10.74
CA LEU A 26 -8.82 6.85 11.82
C LEU A 26 -7.86 5.74 12.26
N TRP A 27 -8.34 4.50 12.35
CA TRP A 27 -7.48 3.34 12.60
C TRP A 27 -6.44 3.15 11.50
N ALA A 28 -6.84 3.29 10.23
CA ALA A 28 -5.92 3.18 9.10
C ALA A 28 -4.88 4.31 9.08
N ASP A 29 -5.28 5.53 9.43
CA ASP A 29 -4.38 6.68 9.54
C ASP A 29 -3.40 6.54 10.71
N HIS A 30 -3.84 5.97 11.84
CA HIS A 30 -2.97 5.64 12.97
C HIS A 30 -1.91 4.60 12.58
N ASN A 31 -2.29 3.62 11.77
CA ASN A 31 -1.43 2.50 11.37
C ASN A 31 -0.78 2.69 9.99
N ARG A 32 -0.73 3.93 9.48
CA ARG A 32 -0.31 4.28 8.11
C ARG A 32 1.01 3.62 7.69
N THR A 33 2.04 3.75 8.52
CA THR A 33 3.37 3.17 8.25
C THR A 33 3.32 1.65 8.07
N TRP A 34 2.58 0.96 8.94
CA TRP A 34 2.43 -0.49 8.90
C TRP A 34 1.64 -0.95 7.68
N ILE A 35 0.57 -0.23 7.33
CA ILE A 35 -0.23 -0.53 6.13
C ILE A 35 0.62 -0.37 4.87
N ILE A 36 1.35 0.75 4.73
CA ILE A 36 2.22 0.99 3.59
C ILE A 36 3.31 -0.08 3.52
N PHE A 37 3.92 -0.44 4.64
CA PHE A 37 4.94 -1.49 4.67
C PHE A 37 4.40 -2.84 4.16
N VAL A 38 3.22 -3.27 4.63
CA VAL A 38 2.56 -4.48 4.15
C VAL A 38 2.22 -4.38 2.67
N GLN A 39 1.72 -3.24 2.20
CA GLN A 39 1.44 -3.00 0.80
C GLN A 39 2.68 -3.11 -0.08
N LEU A 40 3.82 -2.55 0.35
CA LEU A 40 5.10 -2.67 -0.36
C LEU A 40 5.56 -4.12 -0.44
N ILE A 41 5.37 -4.90 0.63
CA ILE A 41 5.65 -6.34 0.63
C ILE A 41 4.79 -7.05 -0.43
N ILE A 42 3.49 -6.76 -0.46
CA ILE A 42 2.57 -7.36 -1.44
C ILE A 42 2.98 -6.99 -2.87
N VAL A 43 3.23 -5.71 -3.15
CA VAL A 43 3.69 -5.23 -4.46
C VAL A 43 5.00 -5.92 -4.86
N TYR A 44 5.94 -6.05 -3.94
CA TYR A 44 7.20 -6.74 -4.19
C TYR A 44 6.98 -8.20 -4.61
N TYR A 45 6.15 -8.94 -3.87
CA TYR A 45 5.88 -10.34 -4.18
C TYR A 45 5.01 -10.54 -5.44
N LEU A 46 4.10 -9.61 -5.72
CA LEU A 46 3.27 -9.67 -6.92
C LEU A 46 4.05 -9.34 -8.18
N GLY A 47 4.79 -8.24 -8.18
CA GLY A 47 5.44 -7.67 -9.36
C GLY A 47 6.87 -8.16 -9.62
N PHE A 48 7.65 -8.44 -8.58
CA PHE A 48 9.10 -8.67 -8.73
C PHE A 48 9.53 -10.09 -8.34
N ALA A 49 8.96 -10.66 -7.28
CA ALA A 49 9.37 -11.98 -6.80
C ALA A 49 8.56 -13.11 -7.45
N THR A 50 8.79 -13.35 -8.75
CA THR A 50 8.18 -14.49 -9.47
C THR A 50 8.66 -15.85 -8.94
N ARG A 51 9.75 -15.90 -8.16
CA ARG A 51 10.30 -17.13 -7.58
C ARG A 51 10.60 -16.96 -6.08
N TRP A 52 9.92 -17.73 -5.25
CA TRP A 52 10.06 -17.72 -3.79
C TRP A 52 11.29 -18.51 -3.32
N ARG A 53 12.48 -18.17 -3.81
CA ARG A 53 13.75 -18.85 -3.48
C ARG A 53 14.85 -17.83 -3.17
N MET A 54 14.66 -17.02 -2.14
CA MET A 54 15.72 -16.15 -1.63
C MET A 54 16.35 -16.70 -0.34
N PRO A 55 17.69 -16.64 -0.20
CA PRO A 55 18.36 -16.95 1.05
C PRO A 55 17.95 -15.95 2.14
N ILE A 56 17.80 -16.46 3.36
CA ILE A 56 17.21 -15.76 4.52
C ILE A 56 17.82 -14.37 4.76
N LEU A 57 19.15 -14.23 4.58
CA LEU A 57 19.85 -12.96 4.79
C LEU A 57 19.43 -11.87 3.78
N LYS A 58 19.15 -12.25 2.53
CA LYS A 58 18.68 -11.30 1.50
C LYS A 58 17.25 -10.85 1.78
N THR A 59 16.43 -11.76 2.30
CA THR A 59 15.06 -11.44 2.72
C THR A 59 15.05 -10.45 3.89
N LEU A 60 15.95 -10.63 4.87
CA LEU A 60 16.08 -9.70 5.98
C LEU A 60 16.50 -8.30 5.50
N LEU A 61 17.55 -8.22 4.66
CA LEU A 61 17.99 -6.96 4.08
C LEU A 61 16.87 -6.27 3.29
N LEU A 62 16.09 -7.05 2.55
CA LEU A 62 14.95 -6.56 1.78
C LEU A 62 13.87 -5.96 2.69
N TYR A 63 13.50 -6.63 3.79
CA TYR A 63 12.52 -6.09 4.72
C TYR A 63 13.00 -4.81 5.40
N VAL A 64 14.29 -4.72 5.72
CA VAL A 64 14.88 -3.47 6.25
C VAL A 64 14.76 -2.35 5.21
N LEU A 65 15.08 -2.62 3.94
CA LEU A 65 14.98 -1.63 2.87
C LEU A 65 13.53 -1.22 2.59
N LEU A 66 12.59 -2.18 2.57
CA LEU A 66 11.16 -1.90 2.42
C LEU A 66 10.63 -1.08 3.60
N PHE A 67 11.07 -1.36 4.82
CA PHE A 67 10.66 -0.62 6.00
C PHE A 67 11.17 0.81 5.94
N MET A 68 12.43 1.01 5.54
CA MET A 68 12.99 2.35 5.33
C MET A 68 12.21 3.12 4.25
N GLY A 69 11.86 2.48 3.14
CA GLY A 69 10.99 3.08 2.12
C GLY A 69 9.59 3.41 2.64
N ALA A 70 9.01 2.53 3.48
CA ALA A 70 7.71 2.76 4.09
C ALA A 70 7.71 3.98 5.02
N LEU A 71 8.81 4.28 5.71
CA LEU A 71 8.94 5.49 6.53
C LEU A 71 8.89 6.75 5.66
N ILE A 72 9.60 6.76 4.53
CA ILE A 72 9.58 7.87 3.57
C ILE A 72 8.17 8.05 3.01
N PHE A 73 7.54 6.97 2.55
CA PHE A 73 6.17 7.00 2.03
C PHE A 73 5.14 7.36 3.09
N ALA A 74 5.34 7.00 4.35
CA ALA A 74 4.47 7.46 5.42
C ALA A 74 4.52 8.98 5.54
N ILE A 75 5.68 9.62 5.47
CA ILE A 75 5.77 11.09 5.51
C ILE A 75 5.05 11.72 4.30
N LEU A 76 5.22 11.14 3.11
CA LEU A 76 4.54 11.59 1.91
C LEU A 76 3.02 11.38 2.00
N ASP A 77 2.54 10.32 2.67
CA ASP A 77 1.12 9.99 2.79
C ASP A 77 0.31 11.02 3.58
N VAL A 78 0.96 11.95 4.28
CA VAL A 78 0.30 13.06 4.98
C VAL A 78 -0.36 14.02 3.98
N GLN A 79 0.31 14.28 2.86
CA GLN A 79 -0.16 15.24 1.84
C GLN A 79 -0.60 14.55 0.55
N LEU A 80 -0.07 13.36 0.29
CA LEU A 80 -0.37 12.58 -0.90
C LEU A 80 -1.16 11.32 -0.51
N PRO A 81 -2.13 10.87 -1.33
CA PRO A 81 -2.90 9.66 -1.05
C PRO A 81 -2.13 8.36 -1.42
N VAL A 82 -0.93 8.17 -0.85
CA VAL A 82 0.03 7.09 -1.19
C VAL A 82 -0.52 5.71 -0.84
N LYS A 83 -1.09 5.51 0.36
CA LYS A 83 -1.67 4.22 0.79
C LYS A 83 -2.80 3.75 -0.12
N SER A 84 -3.63 4.69 -0.59
CA SER A 84 -4.70 4.41 -1.55
C SER A 84 -4.14 4.13 -2.95
N ALA A 85 -3.12 4.86 -3.39
CA ALA A 85 -2.47 4.62 -4.68
C ALA A 85 -1.77 3.25 -4.72
N LEU A 86 -1.10 2.85 -3.63
CA LEU A 86 -0.53 1.52 -3.46
C LEU A 86 -1.60 0.42 -3.50
N LEU A 87 -2.76 0.65 -2.89
CA LEU A 87 -3.90 -0.26 -2.96
C LEU A 87 -4.35 -0.47 -4.42
N VAL A 88 -4.45 0.61 -5.20
CA VAL A 88 -4.77 0.53 -6.65
C VAL A 88 -3.68 -0.22 -7.42
N ALA A 89 -2.41 0.06 -7.15
CA ALA A 89 -1.29 -0.66 -7.78
C ALA A 89 -1.34 -2.17 -7.49
N ILE A 90 -1.64 -2.56 -6.25
CA ILE A 90 -1.86 -3.96 -5.87
C ILE A 90 -3.02 -4.55 -6.68
N ALA A 91 -4.16 -3.88 -6.75
CA ALA A 91 -5.32 -4.35 -7.49
C ALA A 91 -4.98 -4.60 -8.98
N ILE A 92 -4.27 -3.67 -9.62
CA ILE A 92 -3.82 -3.81 -11.01
C ILE A 92 -2.89 -5.01 -11.15
N LEU A 93 -1.90 -5.17 -10.27
CA LEU A 93 -0.97 -6.29 -10.30
C LEU A 93 -1.67 -7.63 -10.10
N VAL A 94 -2.67 -7.71 -9.20
CA VAL A 94 -3.50 -8.90 -9.02
C VAL A 94 -4.22 -9.24 -10.32
N ILE A 95 -4.89 -8.26 -10.96
CA ILE A 95 -5.62 -8.45 -12.22
C ILE A 95 -4.67 -8.94 -13.32
N VAL A 96 -3.51 -8.29 -13.48
CA VAL A 96 -2.52 -8.67 -14.49
C VAL A 96 -1.99 -10.07 -14.24
N LYS A 97 -1.70 -10.42 -12.98
CA LYS A 97 -1.17 -11.73 -12.61
C LYS A 97 -2.16 -12.86 -12.86
N VAL A 98 -3.45 -12.63 -12.63
CA VAL A 98 -4.53 -13.59 -12.94
C VAL A 98 -4.76 -13.68 -14.45
N ARG A 99 -4.63 -12.56 -15.19
CA ARG A 99 -4.83 -12.53 -16.65
C ARG A 99 -3.72 -13.27 -17.41
N ILE A 100 -2.47 -13.20 -16.95
CA ILE A 100 -1.34 -13.88 -17.59
C ILE A 100 -1.44 -15.38 -17.26
N LYS A 101 -2.12 -16.14 -18.12
CA LYS A 101 -2.08 -17.61 -18.09
C LYS A 101 -0.65 -18.07 -18.47
N PRO A 102 -0.05 -19.04 -17.75
CA PRO A 102 1.29 -19.55 -18.06
C PRO A 102 1.48 -20.13 -19.48
N GLY A 103 0.39 -20.38 -20.22
CA GLY A 103 0.41 -21.08 -21.51
C GLY A 103 0.64 -20.23 -22.77
N GLU A 104 0.75 -18.90 -22.69
CA GLU A 104 0.95 -18.05 -23.88
C GLU A 104 2.41 -17.58 -24.07
N ARG A 105 3.34 -18.02 -23.21
CA ARG A 105 4.78 -17.68 -23.33
C ARG A 105 5.61 -18.70 -24.09
N GLU A 106 5.00 -19.74 -24.65
CA GLU A 106 5.69 -20.81 -25.40
C GLU A 106 5.55 -20.69 -26.92
N SER A 107 5.06 -19.56 -27.44
CA SER A 107 5.00 -19.30 -28.88
C SER A 107 5.34 -17.84 -29.19
N LYS A 108 6.60 -17.44 -28.98
CA LYS A 108 7.26 -16.42 -29.80
C LYS A 108 8.77 -16.50 -29.68
#